data_AF-A0AA43HVL8-F1
#
_entry.id   AF-A0AA43HVL8-F1
#
_cell.length_a   1.000
_cell.length_b   1.000
_cell.length_c   1.000
_cell.angle_alpha   90.00
_cell.angle_beta   90.00
_cell.angle_gamma   90.00
#
_symmetry.space_group_name_H-M   'P 1'
#
loop_
_entity.id
_entity.type
_entity.pdbx_description
1 polymer ?
#
loop_
_entity_poly.entity_id
_entity_poly.type
_entity_poly.pdbx_seq_one_letter_code
_entity_poly.pdbx_strand_id
1 'polypeptide(L)'
;MTTQTSNPHKWLFAHLQTAHGYDDINEARAALVFEYSDGKTSSLSELYNKYPKLYQRMRRDLSAQQKKDTDQLDPARKRLIAAIFGNLEHRRITADMAYVKGIACRAAKEERFNDIPLNVLKNLYNRFKNKNLQNELDELLTSLSL
;
A
#
# COMPACT_ATOMS: atom_id res chain seq x y z
N MET A 1 12.92 -37.60 -15.44
CA MET A 1 12.05 -36.42 -15.54
C MET A 1 11.60 -36.05 -14.13
N THR A 2 12.20 -35.04 -13.52
CA THR A 2 11.80 -34.57 -12.17
C THR A 2 10.66 -33.56 -12.33
N THR A 3 9.44 -33.96 -11.97
CA THR A 3 8.32 -33.03 -11.85
C THR A 3 8.63 -32.05 -10.72
N GLN A 4 8.93 -30.80 -11.05
CA GLN A 4 8.95 -29.72 -10.05
C GLN A 4 7.52 -29.53 -9.54
N THR A 5 7.19 -30.14 -8.41
CA THR A 5 5.89 -29.96 -7.74
C THR A 5 5.85 -28.53 -7.19
N SER A 6 5.18 -27.63 -7.91
CA SER A 6 4.98 -26.24 -7.49
C SER A 6 4.26 -26.21 -6.13
N ASN A 7 4.86 -25.58 -5.12
CA ASN A 7 4.25 -25.44 -3.80
C ASN A 7 2.90 -24.69 -3.94
N PRO A 8 1.75 -25.34 -3.64
CA PRO A 8 0.43 -24.77 -3.86
C PRO A 8 0.18 -23.51 -3.02
N HIS A 9 1.01 -23.26 -2.00
CA HIS A 9 0.90 -22.18 -1.04
C HIS A 9 1.80 -20.97 -1.34
N LYS A 10 2.62 -21.01 -2.41
CA LYS A 10 3.59 -19.94 -2.73
C LYS A 10 2.95 -18.54 -2.81
N TRP A 11 1.71 -18.48 -3.28
CA TRP A 11 0.95 -17.23 -3.41
C TRP A 11 0.69 -16.54 -2.06
N LEU A 12 0.48 -17.30 -0.98
CA LEU A 12 0.15 -16.74 0.33
C LEU A 12 1.37 -16.06 0.95
N PHE A 13 2.56 -16.64 0.81
CA PHE A 13 3.80 -16.03 1.29
C PHE A 13 4.07 -14.69 0.61
N ALA A 14 3.83 -14.59 -0.70
CA ALA A 14 3.94 -13.33 -1.43
C ALA A 14 2.95 -12.26 -0.93
N HIS A 15 1.72 -12.69 -0.60
CA HIS A 15 0.71 -11.81 -0.01
C HIS A 15 1.14 -11.30 1.38
N LEU A 16 1.58 -12.20 2.27
CA LEU A 16 1.96 -11.85 3.65
C LEU A 16 3.20 -10.94 3.71
N GLN A 17 4.19 -11.18 2.85
CA GLN A 17 5.36 -10.30 2.73
C GLN A 17 4.99 -8.86 2.34
N THR A 18 3.93 -8.70 1.54
CA THR A 18 3.45 -7.38 1.13
C THR A 18 2.64 -6.69 2.24
N ALA A 19 1.93 -7.47 3.07
CA ALA A 19 0.95 -6.93 4.02
C ALA A 19 1.49 -6.63 5.43
N HIS A 20 2.45 -7.41 5.95
CA HIS A 20 2.78 -7.39 7.39
C HIS A 20 4.21 -7.00 7.75
N GLY A 21 5.11 -6.76 6.78
CA GLY A 21 6.53 -6.60 7.09
C GLY A 21 7.16 -7.88 7.65
N TYR A 22 8.40 -7.81 8.12
CA TYR A 22 9.23 -8.98 8.43
C TYR A 22 8.97 -9.63 9.81
N ASP A 23 8.25 -8.97 10.72
CA ASP A 23 8.40 -9.26 12.16
C ASP A 23 7.68 -10.54 12.66
N ASP A 24 6.58 -11.00 12.04
CA ASP A 24 6.14 -12.40 12.20
C ASP A 24 5.18 -12.88 11.09
N ILE A 25 5.76 -13.35 9.98
CA ILE A 25 5.00 -13.94 8.86
C ILE A 25 4.27 -15.22 9.27
N ASN A 26 4.79 -15.97 10.25
CA ASN A 26 4.23 -17.27 10.62
C ASN A 26 2.98 -17.13 11.49
N GLU A 27 2.99 -16.20 12.44
CA GLU A 27 1.83 -15.87 13.26
C GLU A 27 0.71 -15.26 12.41
N ALA A 28 1.04 -14.28 11.55
CA ALA A 28 0.08 -13.70 10.61
C ALA A 28 -0.56 -14.76 9.70
N ARG A 29 0.24 -15.69 9.18
CA ARG A 29 -0.25 -16.84 8.41
C ARG A 29 -1.20 -17.70 9.23
N ALA A 30 -0.83 -18.07 10.46
CA ALA A 30 -1.61 -18.96 11.31
C ALA A 30 -2.97 -18.34 11.67
N ALA A 31 -2.97 -17.05 12.03
CA ALA A 31 -4.19 -16.29 12.33
C ALA A 31 -5.12 -16.21 11.11
N LEU A 32 -4.58 -15.89 9.94
CA LEU A 32 -5.37 -15.79 8.70
C LEU A 32 -5.98 -17.14 8.29
N VAL A 33 -5.20 -18.22 8.39
CA VAL A 33 -5.69 -19.58 8.10
C VAL A 33 -6.81 -19.96 9.08
N PHE A 34 -6.64 -19.64 10.37
CA PHE A 34 -7.65 -19.89 11.39
C PHE A 34 -8.96 -19.16 11.10
N GLU A 35 -8.90 -17.88 10.76
CA GLU A 35 -10.05 -17.06 10.37
C GLU A 35 -10.77 -17.66 9.15
N TYR A 36 -10.07 -17.91 8.05
CA TYR A 36 -10.68 -18.44 6.82
C TYR A 36 -11.20 -19.88 6.96
N SER A 37 -10.66 -20.63 7.92
CA SER A 37 -11.14 -21.98 8.26
C SER A 37 -12.43 -21.97 9.10
N ASP A 38 -12.89 -20.79 9.53
CA ASP A 38 -13.91 -20.58 10.57
C ASP A 38 -13.55 -21.38 11.85
N GLY A 39 -12.31 -21.20 12.33
CA GLY A 39 -11.82 -21.75 13.60
C GLY A 39 -11.41 -23.23 13.60
N LYS A 40 -11.30 -23.88 12.44
CA LYS A 40 -11.04 -25.33 12.33
C LYS A 40 -9.56 -25.69 12.36
N THR A 41 -8.70 -24.87 11.78
CA THR A 41 -7.25 -25.15 11.71
C THR A 41 -6.45 -23.88 11.49
N SER A 42 -5.24 -23.82 12.03
CA SER A 42 -4.21 -22.81 11.69
C SER A 42 -3.17 -23.35 10.71
N SER A 43 -3.30 -24.61 10.27
CA SER A 43 -2.40 -25.26 9.32
C SER A 43 -2.89 -25.07 7.90
N LEU A 44 -2.09 -24.35 7.11
CA LEU A 44 -2.39 -24.10 5.69
C LEU A 44 -2.48 -25.40 4.86
N SER A 45 -1.66 -26.39 5.19
CA SER A 45 -1.69 -27.70 4.54
C SER A 45 -2.95 -28.49 4.92
N GLU A 46 -3.41 -28.38 6.17
CA GLU A 46 -4.68 -28.99 6.58
C GLU A 46 -5.87 -28.29 5.92
N LEU A 47 -5.89 -26.96 5.88
CA LEU A 47 -6.90 -26.16 5.16
C LEU A 47 -7.00 -26.59 3.69
N TYR A 48 -5.85 -26.77 3.03
CA TYR A 48 -5.78 -27.21 1.64
C TYR A 48 -6.33 -28.63 1.41
N ASN A 49 -5.93 -29.59 2.25
CA ASN A 49 -6.28 -31.00 2.04
C ASN A 49 -7.69 -31.34 2.53
N LYS A 50 -8.10 -30.86 3.71
CA LYS A 50 -9.39 -31.25 4.34
C LYS A 50 -10.54 -30.29 4.01
N TYR A 51 -10.23 -29.03 3.71
CA TYR A 51 -11.24 -27.98 3.53
C TYR A 51 -11.04 -27.19 2.22
N PRO A 52 -11.03 -27.87 1.05
CA PRO A 52 -10.65 -27.26 -0.22
C PRO A 52 -11.51 -26.05 -0.61
N LYS A 53 -12.81 -26.04 -0.27
CA LYS A 53 -13.69 -24.89 -0.54
C LYS A 53 -13.27 -23.64 0.24
N LEU A 54 -12.88 -23.80 1.51
CA LEU A 54 -12.42 -22.69 2.36
C LEU A 54 -11.06 -22.17 1.88
N TYR A 55 -10.16 -23.08 1.47
CA TYR A 55 -8.89 -22.71 0.84
C TYR A 55 -9.08 -21.89 -0.43
N GLN A 56 -9.97 -22.31 -1.34
CA GLN A 56 -10.23 -21.58 -2.59
C GLN A 56 -10.87 -20.21 -2.33
N ARG A 57 -11.75 -20.10 -1.33
CA ARG A 57 -12.29 -18.81 -0.86
C ARG A 57 -11.16 -17.87 -0.45
N MET A 58 -10.29 -18.33 0.47
CA MET A 58 -9.14 -17.56 0.93
C MET A 58 -8.24 -17.10 -0.21
N ARG A 59 -7.89 -18.01 -1.12
CA ARG A 59 -7.04 -17.68 -2.27
C ARG A 59 -7.67 -16.61 -3.16
N ARG A 60 -8.95 -16.75 -3.49
CA ARG A 60 -9.67 -15.80 -4.34
C ARG A 60 -9.73 -14.42 -3.70
N ASP A 61 -10.14 -14.37 -2.44
CA ASP A 61 -10.41 -13.11 -1.74
C ASP A 61 -9.11 -12.33 -1.52
N LEU A 62 -8.04 -12.99 -1.08
CA LEU A 62 -6.72 -12.36 -0.89
C LEU A 62 -6.05 -11.95 -2.21
N SER A 63 -6.20 -12.74 -3.27
CA SER A 63 -5.67 -12.36 -4.60
C SER A 63 -6.41 -11.15 -5.17
N ALA A 64 -7.73 -11.08 -4.99
CA ALA A 64 -8.53 -9.94 -5.41
C ALA A 64 -8.14 -8.67 -4.63
N GLN A 65 -7.90 -8.80 -3.33
CA GLN A 65 -7.43 -7.69 -2.48
C GLN A 65 -6.04 -7.20 -2.92
N GLN A 66 -5.08 -8.11 -3.11
CA GLN A 66 -3.73 -7.75 -3.56
C GLN A 66 -3.76 -7.04 -4.92
N LYS A 67 -4.59 -7.53 -5.86
CA LYS A 67 -4.79 -6.87 -7.15
C LYS A 67 -5.34 -5.46 -6.99
N LYS A 68 -6.38 -5.30 -6.16
CA LYS A 68 -7.01 -4.01 -5.90
C LYS A 68 -6.05 -2.99 -5.27
N ASP A 69 -5.15 -3.44 -4.40
CA ASP A 69 -4.13 -2.57 -3.80
C ASP A 69 -3.05 -2.20 -4.82
N THR A 70 -2.62 -3.16 -5.63
CA THR A 70 -1.65 -2.93 -6.72
C THR A 70 -2.19 -1.91 -7.74
N ASP A 71 -3.45 -2.05 -8.14
CA ASP A 71 -4.12 -1.15 -9.09
C ASP A 71 -4.28 0.28 -8.54
N GLN A 72 -4.27 0.45 -7.21
CA GLN A 72 -4.38 1.76 -6.56
C GLN A 72 -3.03 2.45 -6.30
N LEU A 73 -1.92 1.71 -6.31
CA LEU A 73 -0.59 2.26 -6.00
C LEU A 73 -0.14 3.32 -7.01
N ASP A 74 -0.22 3.04 -8.32
CA ASP A 74 0.21 3.97 -9.35
C ASP A 74 -0.61 5.29 -9.35
N PRO A 75 -1.96 5.25 -9.30
CA PRO A 75 -2.76 6.45 -9.13
C PRO A 75 -2.43 7.24 -7.85
N ALA A 76 -2.22 6.55 -6.72
CA ALA A 76 -1.87 7.20 -5.46
C ALA A 76 -0.50 7.90 -5.52
N ARG A 77 0.50 7.26 -6.15
CA ARG A 77 1.81 7.84 -6.40
C ARG A 77 1.74 9.11 -7.24
N LYS A 78 1.01 9.05 -8.36
CA LYS A 78 0.80 10.21 -9.25
C LYS A 78 0.12 11.37 -8.54
N ARG A 79 -0.93 11.09 -7.76
CA ARG A 79 -1.63 12.10 -6.96
C ARG A 79 -0.74 12.76 -5.92
N LEU A 80 0.07 11.97 -5.20
CA LEU A 80 1.01 12.51 -4.23
C LEU A 80 2.05 13.42 -4.91
N ILE A 81 2.62 12.98 -6.04
CA ILE A 81 3.56 13.79 -6.82
C ILE A 81 2.92 15.14 -7.21
N ALA A 82 1.71 15.11 -7.78
CA ALA A 82 1.00 16.33 -8.18
C ALA A 82 0.74 17.27 -6.98
N ALA A 83 0.31 16.71 -5.84
CA ALA A 83 0.04 17.51 -4.64
C ALA A 83 1.31 18.17 -4.08
N ILE A 84 2.46 17.48 -4.11
CA ILE A 84 3.75 18.04 -3.69
C ILE A 84 4.19 19.14 -4.66
N PHE A 85 4.06 18.94 -5.98
CA PHE A 85 4.37 19.97 -6.95
C PHE A 85 3.55 21.24 -6.72
N GLY A 86 2.23 21.12 -6.58
CA GLY A 86 1.37 22.27 -6.26
C GLY A 86 1.80 22.98 -4.97
N ASN A 87 2.20 22.23 -3.94
CA ASN A 87 2.69 22.83 -2.70
C ASN A 87 3.97 23.65 -2.88
N LEU A 88 4.89 23.16 -3.72
CA LEU A 88 6.15 23.86 -4.03
C LEU A 88 5.91 25.08 -4.91
N GLU A 89 4.94 25.03 -5.81
CA GLU A 89 4.54 26.15 -6.66
C GLU A 89 4.01 27.34 -5.85
N HIS A 90 3.11 27.11 -4.89
CA HIS A 90 2.67 28.15 -3.94
C HIS A 90 3.84 28.80 -3.18
N ARG A 91 4.91 28.01 -2.94
CA ARG A 91 6.12 28.47 -2.25
C ARG A 91 7.16 29.07 -3.22
N ARG A 92 6.83 29.16 -4.51
CA ARG A 92 7.71 29.65 -5.60
C ARG A 92 9.02 28.87 -5.70
N ILE A 93 8.99 27.57 -5.37
CA ILE A 93 10.13 26.65 -5.47
C ILE A 93 10.01 25.85 -6.75
N THR A 94 10.94 26.05 -7.69
CA THR A 94 11.08 25.18 -8.86
C THR A 94 11.74 23.87 -8.44
N ALA A 95 11.09 22.75 -8.74
CA ALA A 95 11.56 21.42 -8.38
C ALA A 95 11.49 20.47 -9.58
N ASP A 96 12.37 19.48 -9.58
CA ASP A 96 12.30 18.36 -10.51
C ASP A 96 11.65 17.13 -9.86
N MET A 97 11.46 16.07 -10.65
CA MET A 97 10.87 14.82 -10.19
C MET A 97 11.69 14.15 -9.08
N ALA A 98 13.03 14.27 -9.12
CA ALA A 98 13.91 13.65 -8.13
C ALA A 98 13.76 14.32 -6.76
N TYR A 99 13.67 15.65 -6.74
CA TYR A 99 13.44 16.44 -5.56
C TYR A 99 12.08 16.14 -4.91
N VAL A 100 11.01 16.07 -5.73
CA VAL A 100 9.66 15.71 -5.26
C VAL A 100 9.61 14.31 -4.67
N LYS A 101 10.22 13.32 -5.35
CA LYS A 101 10.35 11.96 -4.80
C LYS A 101 11.15 11.94 -3.51
N GLY A 102 12.21 12.74 -3.40
CA GLY A 102 13.00 12.90 -2.18
C GLY A 102 12.17 13.44 -1.00
N ILE A 103 11.29 14.42 -1.23
CA ILE A 103 10.36 14.90 -0.20
C ILE A 103 9.41 13.79 0.24
N ALA A 104 8.81 13.07 -0.71
CA ALA A 104 7.89 11.97 -0.41
C ALA A 104 8.57 10.86 0.40
N CYS A 105 9.77 10.42 -0.02
CA CYS A 105 10.59 9.44 0.69
C CYS A 105 10.89 9.87 2.13
N ARG A 106 11.38 11.11 2.32
CA ARG A 106 11.66 11.65 3.66
C ARG A 106 10.41 11.72 4.54
N ALA A 107 9.27 12.11 3.96
CA ALA A 107 8.01 12.18 4.68
C ALA A 107 7.44 10.79 5.03
N ALA A 108 7.72 9.79 4.19
CA ALA A 108 7.32 8.40 4.38
C ALA A 108 8.29 7.59 5.26
N LYS A 109 9.51 8.08 5.47
CA LYS A 109 10.65 7.32 6.04
C LYS A 109 11.02 6.08 5.23
N GLU A 110 10.94 6.21 3.91
CA GLU A 110 11.30 5.15 2.96
C GLU A 110 12.47 5.59 2.09
N GLU A 111 13.35 4.66 1.72
CA GLU A 111 14.50 4.97 0.86
C GLU A 111 14.09 5.21 -0.59
N ARG A 112 13.11 4.45 -1.09
CA ARG A 112 12.66 4.50 -2.48
C ARG A 112 11.18 4.86 -2.56
N PHE A 113 10.86 5.75 -3.49
CA PHE A 113 9.48 6.23 -3.67
C PHE A 113 8.48 5.11 -4.01
N ASN A 114 8.93 4.07 -4.70
CA ASN A 114 8.08 2.94 -5.05
C ASN A 114 7.80 2.02 -3.86
N ASP A 115 8.58 2.10 -2.79
CA ASP A 115 8.42 1.26 -1.61
C ASP A 115 7.41 1.87 -0.62
N ILE A 116 6.98 3.12 -0.84
CA ILE A 116 5.97 3.80 -0.01
C ILE A 116 4.63 3.04 -0.04
N PRO A 117 4.13 2.56 1.11
CA PRO A 117 2.87 1.83 1.19
C PRO A 117 1.64 2.67 0.78
N LEU A 118 0.59 2.00 0.28
CA LEU A 118 -0.62 2.68 -0.24
C LEU A 118 -1.31 3.58 0.80
N ASN A 119 -1.40 3.14 2.05
CA ASN A 119 -1.97 3.93 3.15
C ASN A 119 -1.12 5.19 3.43
N VAL A 120 0.21 5.07 3.40
CA VAL A 120 1.14 6.19 3.58
C VAL A 120 1.01 7.18 2.42
N LEU A 121 0.94 6.70 1.17
CA LEU A 121 0.69 7.55 -0.01
C LEU A 121 -0.60 8.37 0.14
N LYS A 122 -1.71 7.72 0.53
CA LYS A 122 -3.01 8.40 0.74
C LYS A 122 -2.93 9.44 1.85
N ASN A 123 -2.28 9.11 2.97
CA ASN A 123 -2.12 10.01 4.10
C ASN A 123 -1.27 11.23 3.73
N LEU A 124 -0.15 11.03 3.04
CA LEU A 124 0.70 12.12 2.55
C LEU A 124 -0.03 12.99 1.54
N TYR A 125 -0.77 12.39 0.60
CA TYR A 125 -1.57 13.13 -0.37
C TYR A 125 -2.57 14.07 0.33
N ASN A 126 -3.34 13.56 1.30
CA ASN A 126 -4.30 14.38 2.04
C ASN A 126 -3.61 15.53 2.80
N ARG A 127 -2.43 15.28 3.39
CA ARG A 127 -1.65 16.32 4.07
C ARG A 127 -1.21 17.43 3.11
N PHE A 128 -0.68 17.09 1.94
CA PHE A 128 -0.28 18.08 0.95
C PHE A 128 -1.47 18.80 0.32
N LYS A 129 -2.56 18.08 0.04
CA LYS A 129 -3.81 18.68 -0.44
C LYS A 129 -4.33 19.75 0.53
N ASN A 130 -4.36 19.45 1.82
CA ASN A 130 -4.83 20.42 2.83
C ASN A 130 -3.90 21.63 2.93
N LYS A 131 -2.57 21.44 2.80
CA LYS A 131 -1.62 22.56 2.76
C LYS A 131 -1.85 23.45 1.54
N ASN A 132 -2.13 22.88 0.37
CA ASN A 132 -2.38 23.66 -0.84
C ASN A 132 -3.68 24.48 -0.69
N LEU A 133 -4.75 23.86 -0.19
CA LEU A 133 -6.00 24.57 0.10
C LEU A 133 -5.80 25.73 1.09
N GLN A 134 -4.97 25.53 2.12
CA GLN A 134 -4.63 26.61 3.06
C GLN A 134 -3.88 27.74 2.36
N ASN A 135 -2.88 27.42 1.53
CA ASN A 135 -2.13 28.42 0.78
C ASN A 135 -3.05 29.23 -0.16
N GLU A 136 -3.94 28.55 -0.90
CA GLU A 136 -4.92 29.20 -1.78
C GLU A 136 -5.83 30.16 -1.00
N LEU A 137 -6.31 29.73 0.17
CA LEU A 137 -7.14 30.58 1.03
C LEU A 137 -6.37 31.82 1.54
N ASP A 138 -5.13 31.64 1.98
CA ASP A 138 -4.29 32.73 2.48
C ASP A 138 -3.98 33.75 1.37
N GLU A 139 -3.73 33.29 0.14
CA GLU A 139 -3.54 34.13 -1.04
C GLU A 139 -4.79 34.96 -1.36
N LEU A 140 -5.97 34.33 -1.33
CA LEU A 140 -7.25 35.03 -1.54
C LEU A 140 -7.53 36.07 -0.46
N LEU A 141 -7.35 35.72 0.82
CA LEU A 141 -7.55 36.66 1.92
C LEU A 141 -6.61 37.87 1.82
N THR A 142 -5.35 37.64 1.45
CA THR A 142 -4.38 38.72 1.22
C THR A 142 -4.84 39.64 0.09
N SER A 143 -5.34 39.07 -1.02
CA SER A 143 -5.82 39.85 -2.17
C SER A 143 -7.06 40.71 -1.89
N LEU A 144 -7.89 40.32 -0.92
CA LEU A 144 -9.11 41.04 -0.52
C LEU A 144 -8.86 42.11 0.55
N SER A 145 -7.70 42.05 1.22
CA SER A 145 -7.29 43.00 2.26
C SER A 145 -6.53 44.24 1.74
N LEU A 146 -6.37 44.34 0.42
CA LEU A 146 -5.81 45.48 -0.32
C LEU A 146 -6.93 46.32 -0.95
#